data_AF-A0A949H978-F1
#
_entry.id   AF-A0A949H978-F1
#
_cell.length_a   1.000
_cell.length_b   1.000
_cell.length_c   1.000
_cell.angle_alpha   90.00
_cell.angle_beta   90.00
_cell.angle_gamma   90.00
#
_symmetry.space_group_name_H-M   'P 1'
#
loop_
_entity.id
_entity.type
_entity.pdbx_description
1 polymer ?
#
loop_
_entity_poly.entity_id
_entity_poly.type
_entity_poly.pdbx_seq_one_letter_code
_entity_poly.pdbx_strand_id
1 'polypeptide(L)'
;MHPLWADLAGLAAATLSTSSGLTQAGRLLRARTALGIATGTWVLTTLSTVTWFGYAISVRSPIQEFANGSWMFFVIVLTAMMLRHRGTAAVFTGIGAVIGSLVVFTALGEVSPAIPGTCGILASLLMSLPQIRYALRHGRGPGVSVLGWALSGLAASMWFVYGIGTRQIPVFVNTGIQTVLLFTVVVALMANPVHESRRQDAVV
;
A
#
# COMPACT_ATOMS: atom_id res chain seq x y z
N MET A 1 -10.24 -0.76 -25.91
CA MET A 1 -9.57 0.50 -25.54
C MET A 1 -10.36 1.14 -24.41
N HIS A 2 -9.68 1.56 -23.35
CA HIS A 2 -10.32 2.23 -22.22
C HIS A 2 -10.53 3.72 -22.54
N PRO A 3 -11.47 4.40 -21.85
CA PRO A 3 -11.61 5.84 -22.01
C PRO A 3 -10.36 6.58 -21.54
N LEU A 4 -9.93 7.63 -22.26
CA LEU A 4 -8.76 8.44 -21.90
C LEU A 4 -8.80 8.97 -20.45
N TRP A 5 -9.97 9.36 -19.97
CA TRP A 5 -10.13 9.82 -18.58
C TRP A 5 -9.78 8.75 -17.55
N ALA A 6 -9.99 7.47 -17.87
CA ALA A 6 -9.66 6.36 -16.98
C ALA A 6 -8.14 6.21 -16.92
N ASP A 7 -7.46 6.25 -18.06
CA ASP A 7 -6.00 6.15 -18.11
C ASP A 7 -5.32 7.32 -17.41
N LEU A 8 -5.84 8.54 -17.55
CA LEU A 8 -5.35 9.72 -16.81
C LEU A 8 -5.53 9.56 -15.30
N ALA A 9 -6.70 9.07 -14.86
CA ALA A 9 -6.94 8.78 -13.45
C ALA A 9 -5.97 7.69 -12.94
N GLY A 10 -5.77 6.62 -13.70
CA GLY A 10 -4.84 5.55 -13.36
C GLY A 10 -3.40 6.03 -13.24
N LEU A 11 -2.94 6.87 -14.18
CA LEU A 11 -1.59 7.46 -14.14
C LEU A 11 -1.41 8.37 -12.92
N ALA A 12 -2.37 9.25 -12.65
CA ALA A 12 -2.34 10.11 -11.46
C ALA A 12 -2.32 9.27 -10.18
N ALA A 13 -3.12 8.22 -10.11
CA ALA A 13 -3.17 7.29 -8.98
C ALA A 13 -1.83 6.58 -8.77
N ALA A 14 -1.22 6.08 -9.85
CA ALA A 14 0.09 5.43 -9.85
C ALA A 14 1.18 6.38 -9.36
N THR A 15 1.23 7.60 -9.89
CA THR A 15 2.21 8.61 -9.46
C THR A 15 2.05 8.95 -7.98
N LEU A 16 0.84 9.28 -7.53
CA LEU A 16 0.59 9.62 -6.11
C LEU A 16 0.97 8.47 -5.17
N SER A 17 0.56 7.24 -5.52
CA SER A 17 0.84 6.04 -4.72
C SER A 17 2.34 5.78 -4.64
N THR A 18 3.04 5.79 -5.78
CA THR A 18 4.49 5.56 -5.83
C THR A 18 5.28 6.66 -5.12
N SER A 19 4.92 7.93 -5.33
CA SER A 19 5.56 9.06 -4.64
C SER A 19 5.36 8.99 -3.12
N SER A 20 4.16 8.63 -2.65
CA SER A 20 3.91 8.45 -1.22
C SER A 20 4.77 7.31 -0.63
N GLY A 21 4.90 6.20 -1.35
CA GLY A 21 5.75 5.06 -0.96
C GLY A 21 7.23 5.41 -0.91
N LEU A 22 7.71 6.18 -1.89
CA LEU A 22 9.10 6.66 -1.99
C LEU A 22 9.53 7.47 -0.77
N THR A 23 8.65 8.29 -0.20
CA THR A 23 9.00 9.07 1.00
C THR A 23 9.28 8.17 2.20
N GLN A 24 8.47 7.13 2.39
CA GLN A 24 8.64 6.18 3.49
C GLN A 24 9.83 5.25 3.26
N ALA A 25 9.94 4.69 2.05
CA ALA A 25 11.07 3.86 1.63
C ALA A 25 12.39 4.65 1.75
N GLY A 26 12.42 5.90 1.30
CA GLY A 26 13.60 6.76 1.36
C GLY A 26 14.05 7.08 2.79
N ARG A 27 13.16 7.12 3.78
CA ARG A 27 13.56 7.22 5.20
C ARG A 27 14.20 5.92 5.69
N LEU A 28 13.61 4.78 5.39
CA LEU A 28 14.12 3.46 5.80
C LEU A 28 15.48 3.16 5.18
N LEU A 29 15.64 3.47 3.89
CA LEU A 29 16.89 3.32 3.17
C LEU A 29 17.99 4.22 3.75
N ARG A 30 17.68 5.48 4.07
CA ARG A 30 18.63 6.42 4.70
C ARG A 30 19.03 5.99 6.10
N ALA A 31 18.07 5.53 6.90
CA ALA A 31 18.34 5.02 8.25
C ALA A 31 19.11 3.68 8.22
N ARG A 32 19.23 3.05 7.04
CA ARG A 32 19.82 1.71 6.83
C ARG A 32 19.30 0.68 7.82
N THR A 33 18.08 0.81 8.30
CA THR A 33 17.53 -0.06 9.34
C THR A 33 16.08 -0.38 9.06
N ALA A 34 15.69 -1.62 9.36
CA ALA A 34 14.30 -2.04 9.39
C ALA A 34 13.75 -2.10 10.83
N LEU A 35 14.51 -1.59 11.82
CA LEU A 35 14.05 -1.47 13.19
C LEU A 35 12.77 -0.62 13.22
N GLY A 36 11.71 -1.20 13.80
CA GLY A 36 10.40 -0.56 13.93
C GLY A 36 9.32 -1.08 12.96
N ILE A 37 9.65 -1.92 11.98
CA ILE A 37 8.65 -2.59 11.13
C ILE A 37 8.32 -3.96 11.72
N ALA A 38 7.07 -4.16 12.13
CA ALA A 38 6.60 -5.45 12.59
C ALA A 38 6.60 -6.49 11.45
N THR A 39 7.07 -7.71 11.72
CA THR A 39 7.10 -8.81 10.74
C THR A 39 5.73 -9.08 10.12
N GLY A 40 4.65 -8.97 10.90
CA GLY A 40 3.29 -9.14 10.39
C GLY A 40 2.91 -8.09 9.34
N THR A 41 3.24 -6.82 9.58
CA THR A 41 3.06 -5.74 8.60
C THR A 41 3.85 -6.06 7.34
N TRP A 42 5.07 -6.55 7.48
CA TRP A 42 5.92 -6.92 6.35
C TRP A 42 5.33 -8.01 5.46
N VAL A 43 4.84 -9.08 6.08
CA VAL A 43 4.20 -10.20 5.38
C VAL A 43 2.94 -9.72 4.64
N LEU A 44 2.12 -8.90 5.28
CA LEU A 44 0.92 -8.34 4.65
C LEU A 44 1.24 -7.38 3.50
N THR A 45 2.26 -6.53 3.64
CA THR A 45 2.74 -5.66 2.55
C THR A 45 3.26 -6.48 1.38
N THR A 46 4.08 -7.50 1.65
CA THR A 46 4.58 -8.42 0.62
C THR A 46 3.43 -9.11 -0.09
N LEU A 47 2.50 -9.71 0.65
CA LEU A 47 1.34 -10.40 0.10
C LEU A 47 0.47 -9.47 -0.76
N SER A 48 0.17 -8.27 -0.25
CA SER A 48 -0.58 -7.26 -1.00
C SER A 48 0.15 -6.87 -2.29
N THR A 49 1.46 -6.70 -2.24
CA THR A 49 2.25 -6.28 -3.41
C THR A 49 2.31 -7.37 -4.48
N VAL A 50 2.62 -8.62 -4.10
CA VAL A 50 2.72 -9.73 -5.07
C VAL A 50 1.37 -10.05 -5.70
N THR A 51 0.28 -9.97 -4.95
CA THR A 51 -1.08 -10.22 -5.45
C THR A 51 -1.54 -9.13 -6.41
N TRP A 52 -1.34 -7.85 -6.10
CA TRP A 52 -1.69 -6.77 -7.03
C TRP A 52 -0.81 -6.73 -8.27
N PHE A 53 0.48 -7.07 -8.15
CA PHE A 53 1.35 -7.14 -9.33
C PHE A 53 1.02 -8.36 -10.21
N GLY A 54 0.78 -9.54 -9.61
CA GLY A 54 0.28 -10.71 -10.34
C GLY A 54 -1.07 -10.43 -11.01
N TYR A 55 -1.98 -9.72 -10.33
CA TYR A 55 -3.23 -9.23 -10.91
C TYR A 55 -2.97 -8.32 -12.12
N ALA A 56 -2.11 -7.32 -11.98
CA ALA A 56 -1.78 -6.36 -13.05
C ALA A 56 -1.27 -7.05 -14.32
N ILE A 57 -0.41 -8.06 -14.17
CA ILE A 57 0.10 -8.89 -15.27
C ILE A 57 -1.05 -9.68 -15.91
N SER A 58 -1.90 -10.33 -15.10
CA SER A 58 -3.00 -11.17 -15.59
C SER A 58 -4.04 -10.39 -16.40
N VAL A 59 -4.27 -9.11 -16.07
CA VAL A 59 -5.17 -8.22 -16.82
C VAL A 59 -4.45 -7.36 -17.86
N ARG A 60 -3.12 -7.57 -18.04
CA ARG A 60 -2.27 -6.87 -19.00
C ARG A 60 -2.43 -5.35 -18.92
N SER A 61 -2.28 -4.81 -17.72
CA SER A 61 -2.51 -3.39 -17.44
C SER A 61 -1.18 -2.66 -17.15
N PRO A 62 -0.57 -1.98 -18.14
CA PRO A 62 0.71 -1.31 -17.96
C PRO A 62 0.75 -0.28 -16.82
N ILE A 63 -0.36 0.44 -16.59
CA ILE A 63 -0.47 1.45 -15.51
C ILE A 63 -0.34 0.79 -14.13
N GLN A 64 -1.02 -0.34 -13.94
CA GLN A 64 -0.94 -1.11 -12.70
C GLN A 64 0.38 -1.86 -12.56
N GLU A 65 0.95 -2.34 -13.67
CA GLU A 65 2.28 -2.96 -13.68
C GLU A 65 3.33 -1.96 -13.23
N PHE A 66 3.29 -0.72 -13.74
CA PHE A 66 4.20 0.35 -13.32
C PHE A 66 4.05 0.67 -11.81
N ALA A 67 2.81 0.86 -11.35
CA ALA A 67 2.54 1.20 -9.96
C ALA A 67 2.99 0.08 -9.00
N ASN A 68 2.55 -1.16 -9.25
CA ASN A 68 2.84 -2.29 -8.37
C ASN A 68 4.28 -2.82 -8.55
N GLY A 69 4.86 -2.69 -9.74
CA GLY A 69 6.27 -3.01 -10.00
C GLY A 69 7.22 -2.13 -9.18
N SER A 70 6.88 -0.85 -9.01
CA SER A 70 7.61 0.05 -8.11
C SER A 70 7.58 -0.46 -6.65
N TRP A 71 6.43 -0.94 -6.19
CA TRP A 71 6.30 -1.55 -4.86
C TRP A 71 7.00 -2.91 -4.74
N MET A 72 7.00 -3.74 -5.79
CA MET A 72 7.74 -4.99 -5.82
C MET A 72 9.24 -4.75 -5.61
N PHE A 73 9.80 -3.73 -6.26
CA PHE A 73 11.18 -3.32 -6.03
C PHE A 73 11.42 -2.97 -4.56
N PHE A 74 10.55 -2.16 -3.93
CA PHE A 74 10.68 -1.85 -2.51
C PHE A 74 10.59 -3.08 -1.62
N VAL A 75 9.68 -4.01 -1.92
CA VAL A 75 9.52 -5.25 -1.17
C VAL A 75 10.78 -6.11 -1.24
N ILE A 76 11.41 -6.23 -2.40
CA ILE A 76 12.66 -6.98 -2.54
C ILE A 76 13.79 -6.33 -1.73
N VAL A 77 13.98 -5.01 -1.88
CA VAL A 77 15.06 -4.29 -1.19
C VAL A 77 14.89 -4.33 0.33
N LEU A 78 13.69 -4.08 0.83
CA LEU A 78 13.42 -4.10 2.27
C LEU A 78 13.50 -5.52 2.85
N THR A 79 13.07 -6.56 2.12
CA THR A 79 13.29 -7.96 2.54
C THR A 79 14.78 -8.24 2.73
N ALA A 80 15.61 -7.82 1.77
CA ALA A 80 17.06 -7.99 1.89
C ALA A 80 17.61 -7.26 3.11
N MET A 81 17.19 -6.01 3.35
CA MET A 81 17.61 -5.23 4.53
C MET A 81 17.18 -5.86 5.84
N MET A 82 15.95 -6.39 5.92
CA MET A 82 15.41 -7.05 7.11
C MET A 82 16.17 -8.32 7.44
N LEU A 83 16.58 -9.10 6.44
CA LEU A 83 17.20 -10.41 6.65
C LEU A 83 18.73 -10.38 6.64
N ARG A 84 19.37 -9.27 6.26
CA ARG A 84 20.84 -9.17 6.14
C ARG A 84 21.59 -9.58 7.42
N HIS A 85 21.03 -9.32 8.60
CA HIS A 85 21.65 -9.65 9.88
C HIS A 85 21.61 -11.16 10.18
N ARG A 86 20.77 -11.92 9.47
CA ARG A 86 20.65 -13.39 9.57
C ARG A 86 21.54 -14.11 8.55
N GLY A 87 22.36 -13.38 7.80
CA GLY A 87 23.27 -13.91 6.80
C GLY A 87 22.69 -14.02 5.39
N THR A 88 23.58 -14.25 4.42
CA THR A 88 23.28 -14.23 2.99
C THR A 88 22.23 -15.26 2.56
N ALA A 89 22.28 -16.47 3.15
CA ALA A 89 21.30 -17.52 2.84
C ALA A 89 19.87 -17.08 3.19
N ALA A 90 19.66 -16.45 4.35
CA ALA A 90 18.35 -15.96 4.75
C ALA A 90 17.82 -14.86 3.80
N VAL A 91 18.69 -13.97 3.33
CA VAL A 91 18.35 -12.95 2.34
C VAL A 91 17.86 -13.60 1.04
N PHE A 92 18.62 -14.55 0.50
CA PHE A 92 18.24 -15.24 -0.73
C PHE A 92 16.96 -16.05 -0.57
N THR A 93 16.76 -16.75 0.55
CA THR A 93 15.51 -17.45 0.84
C THR A 93 14.33 -16.48 0.91
N GLY A 94 14.49 -15.33 1.56
CA GLY A 94 13.44 -14.31 1.66
C GLY A 94 13.07 -13.73 0.29
N ILE A 95 14.05 -13.30 -0.50
CA ILE A 95 13.82 -12.80 -1.86
C ILE A 95 13.21 -13.89 -2.74
N GLY A 96 13.72 -15.12 -2.65
CA GLY A 96 13.19 -16.28 -3.35
C GLY A 96 11.72 -16.55 -3.01
N ALA A 97 11.32 -16.38 -1.75
CA ALA A 97 9.93 -16.52 -1.33
C ALA A 97 9.04 -15.41 -1.93
N VAL A 98 9.53 -14.16 -2.00
CA VAL A 98 8.81 -13.05 -2.66
C VAL A 98 8.61 -13.33 -4.15
N ILE A 99 9.68 -13.69 -4.85
CA ILE A 99 9.64 -13.97 -6.30
C ILE A 99 8.79 -15.22 -6.58
N GLY A 100 8.96 -16.28 -5.79
CA GLY A 100 8.16 -17.50 -5.90
C GLY A 100 6.68 -17.23 -5.70
N SER A 101 6.32 -16.39 -4.72
CA SER A 101 4.93 -15.97 -4.50
C SER A 101 4.37 -15.19 -5.69
N LEU A 102 5.17 -14.29 -6.28
CA LEU A 102 4.76 -13.58 -7.50
C LEU A 102 4.51 -14.55 -8.66
N VAL A 103 5.42 -15.50 -8.91
CA VAL A 103 5.24 -16.51 -9.97
C VAL A 103 3.95 -17.31 -9.76
N VAL A 104 3.68 -17.73 -8.52
CA VAL A 104 2.44 -18.44 -8.16
C VAL A 104 1.20 -17.56 -8.44
N PHE A 105 1.17 -16.31 -7.99
CA PHE A 105 0.01 -15.44 -8.21
C PHE A 105 -0.19 -15.05 -9.67
N THR A 106 0.88 -14.91 -10.45
CA THR A 106 0.79 -14.72 -11.91
C THR A 106 0.22 -15.97 -12.57
N ALA A 107 0.72 -17.16 -12.24
CA ALA A 107 0.20 -18.42 -12.78
C ALA A 107 -1.28 -18.64 -12.42
N LEU A 108 -1.68 -18.34 -11.18
CA LEU A 108 -3.09 -18.36 -10.77
C LEU A 108 -3.92 -17.30 -11.49
N GLY A 109 -3.33 -16.15 -11.82
CA GLY A 109 -3.94 -15.09 -12.61
C GLY A 109 -4.27 -15.51 -14.04
N GLU A 110 -3.42 -16.33 -14.68
CA GLU A 110 -3.70 -16.93 -15.99
C GLU A 110 -4.90 -17.90 -15.94
N VAL A 111 -5.11 -18.58 -14.81
CA VAL A 111 -6.32 -19.39 -14.59
C VAL A 111 -7.53 -18.49 -14.37
N SER A 112 -7.40 -17.49 -13.51
CA SER A 112 -8.44 -16.48 -13.28
C SER A 112 -7.85 -15.23 -12.64
N PRO A 113 -7.97 -14.04 -13.27
CA PRO A 113 -7.56 -12.78 -12.67
C PRO A 113 -8.28 -12.47 -11.35
N ALA A 114 -9.45 -13.08 -11.11
CA ALA A 114 -10.19 -12.90 -9.86
C ALA A 114 -9.43 -13.44 -8.63
N ILE A 115 -8.55 -14.43 -8.80
CA ILE A 115 -7.79 -15.04 -7.70
C ILE A 115 -6.80 -14.03 -7.10
N PRO A 116 -5.78 -13.54 -7.84
CA PRO A 116 -4.86 -12.54 -7.30
C PRO A 116 -5.59 -11.24 -6.93
N GLY A 117 -6.63 -10.84 -7.67
CA GLY A 117 -7.44 -9.66 -7.35
C GLY A 117 -8.14 -9.75 -5.98
N THR A 118 -8.76 -10.90 -5.67
CA THR A 118 -9.45 -11.11 -4.38
C THR A 118 -8.46 -11.20 -3.23
N CYS A 119 -7.35 -11.92 -3.42
CA CYS A 119 -6.27 -11.96 -2.43
C CYS A 119 -5.67 -10.57 -2.19
N GLY A 120 -5.53 -9.75 -3.24
CA GLY A 120 -5.05 -8.38 -3.16
C GLY A 120 -5.98 -7.48 -2.35
N ILE A 121 -7.30 -7.57 -2.53
CA ILE A 121 -8.28 -6.86 -1.70
C ILE A 121 -8.07 -7.22 -0.22
N LEU A 122 -8.08 -8.51 0.11
CA LEU A 122 -7.98 -8.96 1.51
C LEU A 122 -6.66 -8.53 2.15
N ALA A 123 -5.54 -8.70 1.44
CA ALA A 123 -4.23 -8.32 1.92
C ALA A 123 -4.11 -6.80 2.14
N SER A 124 -4.64 -5.99 1.21
CA SER A 124 -4.67 -4.52 1.33
C SER A 124 -5.50 -4.04 2.53
N LEU A 125 -6.66 -4.64 2.76
CA LEU A 125 -7.51 -4.30 3.90
C LEU A 125 -6.83 -4.69 5.22
N LEU A 126 -6.33 -5.92 5.33
CA LEU A 126 -5.62 -6.38 6.53
C LEU A 126 -4.36 -5.55 6.83
N MET A 127 -3.64 -5.13 5.80
CA MET A 127 -2.46 -4.27 5.94
C MET A 127 -2.82 -2.87 6.47
N SER A 128 -3.92 -2.28 6.00
CA SER A 128 -4.31 -0.90 6.33
C SER A 128 -5.04 -0.75 7.66
N LEU A 129 -5.74 -1.79 8.12
CA LEU A 129 -6.55 -1.78 9.35
C LEU A 129 -5.80 -1.33 10.62
N PRO A 130 -4.58 -1.83 10.93
CA PRO A 130 -3.87 -1.41 12.14
C PRO A 130 -3.55 0.09 12.13
N GLN A 131 -3.15 0.63 10.98
CA GLN A 131 -2.78 2.04 10.84
C GLN A 131 -4.00 2.96 10.92
N ILE A 132 -5.11 2.57 10.27
CA ILE A 132 -6.40 3.27 10.37
C ILE A 132 -6.88 3.28 11.82
N ARG A 133 -6.90 2.11 12.48
CA ARG A 133 -7.30 1.99 13.88
C ARG A 133 -6.42 2.84 14.80
N TYR A 134 -5.10 2.88 14.56
CA TYR A 134 -4.19 3.71 15.32
C TYR A 134 -4.51 5.19 15.16
N ALA A 135 -4.68 5.67 13.92
CA ALA A 135 -4.98 7.06 13.63
C ALA A 135 -6.33 7.51 14.23
N LEU A 136 -7.36 6.66 14.16
CA LEU A 136 -8.67 6.95 14.74
C LEU A 136 -8.67 6.97 16.27
N ARG A 137 -7.83 6.14 16.92
CA ARG A 137 -7.78 6.07 18.39
C ARG A 137 -6.93 7.15 19.03
N HIS A 138 -5.82 7.52 18.40
CA HIS A 138 -4.82 8.40 19.01
C HIS A 138 -4.79 9.80 18.38
N GLY A 139 -5.52 10.02 17.29
CA GLY A 139 -5.55 11.30 16.61
C GLY A 139 -4.22 11.66 15.94
N ARG A 140 -3.91 12.96 15.89
CA ARG A 140 -2.65 13.47 15.34
C ARG A 140 -1.49 13.15 16.28
N GLY A 141 -0.39 12.62 15.72
CA GLY A 141 0.82 12.28 16.47
C GLY A 141 2.03 12.10 15.53
N PRO A 142 3.23 11.82 16.08
CA PRO A 142 4.44 11.61 15.28
C PRO A 142 4.22 10.55 14.19
N GLY A 143 4.39 10.94 12.93
CA GLY A 143 4.17 10.04 11.77
C GLY A 143 2.74 9.95 11.23
N VAL A 144 1.77 10.65 11.84
CA VAL A 144 0.38 10.73 11.37
C VAL A 144 0.14 12.11 10.73
N SER A 145 0.30 12.19 9.40
CA SER A 145 0.09 13.44 8.63
C SER A 145 -1.27 13.46 7.97
N VAL A 146 -2.10 14.48 8.26
CA VAL A 146 -3.40 14.69 7.60
C VAL A 146 -3.24 14.82 6.09
N LEU A 147 -2.22 15.56 5.65
CA LEU A 147 -1.90 15.67 4.22
C LEU A 147 -1.54 14.31 3.63
N GLY A 148 -0.76 13.50 4.35
CA GLY A 148 -0.42 12.14 3.91
C GLY A 148 -1.66 11.27 3.71
N TRP A 149 -2.56 11.25 4.68
CA TRP A 149 -3.84 10.53 4.57
C TRP A 149 -4.73 11.07 3.45
N ALA A 150 -4.78 12.39 3.26
CA ALA A 150 -5.55 13.02 2.19
C ALA A 150 -5.00 12.68 0.80
N LEU A 151 -3.67 12.68 0.62
CA LEU A 151 -3.03 12.26 -0.62
C LEU A 151 -3.27 10.77 -0.91
N SER A 152 -3.25 9.91 0.12
CA SER A 152 -3.62 8.49 -0.03
C SER A 152 -5.10 8.33 -0.40
N GLY A 153 -6.01 9.09 0.21
CA GLY A 153 -7.43 9.08 -0.12
C GLY A 153 -7.70 9.56 -1.55
N LEU A 154 -6.98 10.59 -2.00
CA LEU A 154 -7.02 11.07 -3.38
C LEU A 154 -6.50 10.00 -4.35
N ALA A 155 -5.36 9.36 -4.05
CA ALA A 155 -4.82 8.27 -4.87
C ALA A 155 -5.81 7.10 -4.97
N ALA A 156 -6.44 6.71 -3.86
CA ALA A 156 -7.47 5.67 -3.84
C ALA A 156 -8.69 6.07 -4.68
N SER A 157 -9.11 7.33 -4.64
CA SER A 157 -10.22 7.84 -5.46
C SER A 157 -9.90 7.77 -6.95
N MET A 158 -8.67 8.10 -7.34
CA MET A 158 -8.23 8.01 -8.72
C MET A 158 -8.13 6.56 -9.21
N TRP A 159 -7.66 5.64 -8.35
CA TRP A 159 -7.72 4.20 -8.65
C TRP A 159 -9.15 3.67 -8.76
N PHE A 160 -10.08 4.20 -7.96
CA PHE A 160 -11.50 3.85 -8.02
C PHE A 160 -12.11 4.23 -9.37
N VAL A 161 -11.89 5.47 -9.80
CA VAL A 161 -12.31 5.99 -11.11
C VAL A 161 -11.68 5.15 -12.24
N TYR A 162 -10.38 4.87 -12.16
CA TYR A 162 -9.68 3.98 -13.09
C TYR A 162 -10.32 2.58 -13.14
N GLY A 163 -10.61 1.97 -11.99
CA GLY A 163 -11.22 0.64 -11.91
C GLY A 163 -12.61 0.59 -12.54
N ILE A 164 -13.43 1.64 -12.38
CA ILE A 164 -14.72 1.77 -13.06
C ILE A 164 -14.52 1.87 -14.58
N GLY A 165 -13.66 2.78 -15.03
CA GLY A 165 -13.43 3.02 -16.46
C GLY A 165 -12.83 1.82 -17.20
N THR A 166 -12.03 1.02 -16.49
CA THR A 166 -11.43 -0.22 -17.02
C THR A 166 -12.28 -1.47 -16.75
N ARG A 167 -13.40 -1.34 -16.02
CA ARG A 167 -14.29 -2.44 -15.60
C ARG A 167 -13.59 -3.51 -14.77
N GLN A 168 -12.57 -3.13 -14.01
CA GLN A 168 -11.79 -4.02 -13.17
C GLN A 168 -12.37 -4.08 -11.76
N ILE A 169 -13.24 -5.06 -11.55
CA ILE A 169 -14.00 -5.23 -10.30
C ILE A 169 -13.11 -5.23 -9.06
N PRO A 170 -12.02 -6.03 -8.98
CA PRO A 170 -11.18 -6.02 -7.80
C PRO A 170 -10.60 -4.64 -7.47
N VAL A 171 -10.21 -3.89 -8.50
CA VAL A 171 -9.59 -2.56 -8.35
C VAL A 171 -10.60 -1.58 -7.77
N PHE A 172 -11.77 -1.40 -8.39
CA PHE A 172 -12.73 -0.41 -7.88
C PHE A 172 -13.34 -0.83 -6.54
N VAL A 173 -13.51 -2.12 -6.26
CA VAL A 173 -13.99 -2.56 -4.94
C VAL A 173 -12.98 -2.23 -3.86
N ASN A 174 -11.71 -2.64 -4.02
CA ASN A 174 -10.65 -2.34 -3.05
C ASN A 174 -10.52 -0.84 -2.80
N THR A 175 -10.39 -0.08 -3.89
CA THR A 175 -10.05 1.34 -3.83
C THR A 175 -11.24 2.20 -3.44
N GLY A 176 -12.47 1.76 -3.72
CA GLY A 176 -13.69 2.37 -3.19
C GLY A 176 -13.76 2.25 -1.66
N ILE A 177 -13.52 1.05 -1.11
CA ILE A 177 -13.44 0.84 0.34
C ILE A 177 -12.33 1.70 0.94
N GLN A 178 -11.13 1.67 0.36
CA GLN A 178 -10.00 2.47 0.84
C GLN A 178 -10.29 3.97 0.80
N THR A 179 -10.94 4.47 -0.26
CA THR A 179 -11.33 5.88 -0.38
C THR A 179 -12.17 6.31 0.83
N VAL A 180 -13.21 5.54 1.16
CA VAL A 180 -14.08 5.82 2.32
C VAL A 180 -13.29 5.79 3.62
N LEU A 181 -12.48 4.75 3.84
CA LEU A 181 -11.71 4.60 5.07
C LEU A 181 -10.69 5.73 5.26
N LEU A 182 -9.94 6.07 4.21
CA LEU A 182 -8.90 7.09 4.25
C LEU A 182 -9.48 8.49 4.47
N PHE A 183 -10.58 8.84 3.80
CA PHE A 183 -11.23 10.12 4.07
C PHE A 183 -11.91 10.18 5.43
N THR A 184 -12.42 9.06 5.94
CA THR A 184 -12.92 8.98 7.33
C THR A 184 -11.80 9.32 8.32
N VAL A 185 -10.58 8.78 8.11
CA VAL A 185 -9.41 9.13 8.92
C VAL A 185 -9.08 10.62 8.79
N VAL A 186 -9.08 11.18 7.58
CA VAL A 186 -8.82 12.62 7.36
C VAL A 186 -9.82 13.49 8.14
N VAL A 187 -11.11 13.19 8.03
CA VAL A 187 -12.17 13.92 8.77
C VAL A 187 -11.97 13.78 10.27
N ALA A 188 -11.72 12.57 10.77
CA ALA A 188 -11.49 12.34 12.19
C ALA A 188 -10.27 13.10 12.72
N LEU A 189 -9.17 13.14 11.96
CA LEU A 189 -7.96 13.88 12.34
C LEU A 189 -8.12 15.40 12.24
N MET A 190 -9.04 15.90 11.41
CA MET A 190 -9.38 17.33 11.36
C MET A 190 -10.33 17.73 12.48
N ALA A 191 -11.28 16.86 12.85
CA ALA A 191 -12.24 17.08 13.93
C ALA A 191 -11.60 17.00 15.32
N ASN A 192 -10.53 16.22 15.47
CA ASN A 192 -9.76 16.09 16.71
C ASN A 192 -8.33 16.64 16.55
N PRO A 193 -8.14 17.96 16.41
CA PRO A 193 -6.81 18.57 16.42
C PRO A 193 -6.16 18.30 17.80
N VAL A 194 -4.99 17.65 17.78
CA VAL A 194 -4.03 17.36 18.86
C VAL A 194 -4.48 17.70 20.30
N HIS A 195 -4.46 16.69 21.19
CA HIS A 195 -4.48 16.85 22.66
C HIS A 195 -3.23 17.56 23.24
N GLU A 196 -2.74 18.62 22.59
CA GLU A 196 -1.61 19.40 23.10
C GLU A 196 -2.01 20.26 24.31
N SER A 197 -3.30 20.56 24.47
CA SER A 197 -3.81 21.35 25.60
C SER A 197 -3.82 20.61 26.95
N ARG A 198 -3.91 19.27 26.98
CA ARG A 198 -4.02 18.53 28.27
C ARG A 198 -2.68 18.21 28.96
N ARG A 199 -1.54 18.45 28.32
CA ARG A 199 -0.22 18.26 28.94
C ARG A 199 0.38 19.52 29.55
N GLN A 200 -0.12 20.71 29.16
CA GLN A 200 0.28 21.97 29.80
C GLN A 200 -0.47 22.21 31.12
N ASP A 201 -1.68 21.65 31.28
CA ASP A 201 -2.47 21.77 32.52
C ASP A 201 -2.07 20.79 33.63
N ALA A 202 -1.10 19.89 33.38
CA ALA A 202 -0.63 18.89 34.37
C ALA A 202 0.72 19.27 35.01
N VAL A 203 1.21 20.48 34.77
CA VAL A 203 2.48 21.02 35.33
C VAL A 203 2.23 22.37 36.03
N VAL A 204 1.12 22.49 36.76
CA VAL A 204 0.88 23.59 37.70
C VAL A 204 0.52 23.03 39.06
#